data_AF-A0A7C2AEL1-F1
#
_entry.id   AF-A0A7C2AEL1-F1
#
_cell.length_a   1.000
_cell.length_b   1.000
_cell.length_c   1.000
_cell.angle_alpha   90.00
_cell.angle_beta   90.00
_cell.angle_gamma   90.00
#
_symmetry.space_group_name_H-M   'P 1'
#
loop_
_entity.id
_entity.type
_entity.pdbx_description
1 polymer ?
#
loop_
_entity_poly.entity_id
_entity_poly.type
_entity_poly.pdbx_seq_one_letter_code
_entity_poly.pdbx_strand_id
1 'polypeptide(L)'
;MRNEKYYISRGVLSIVFGGLVYLISDSLMVGLSSAVLVFAVFGLLSRSGRYVVLPQKGATALRRDEWTQSINQRSGRNAWVVSAITSGGLVLYYGLISPGTVPVSLLGISLLSGWVTYYISDYRLRK
;
A
#
# COMPACT_ATOMS: atom_id res chain seq x y z
N MET A 1 -25.62 -12.85 -4.99
CA MET A 1 -25.93 -12.01 -6.18
C MET A 1 -25.28 -10.62 -6.20
N ARG A 2 -25.17 -9.82 -5.12
CA ARG A 2 -24.63 -8.43 -5.21
C ARG A 2 -23.11 -8.33 -5.45
N ASN A 3 -22.32 -9.32 -5.00
CA ASN A 3 -20.85 -9.31 -5.11
C ASN A 3 -20.31 -9.97 -6.40
N GLU A 4 -21.12 -10.75 -7.11
CA GLU A 4 -20.70 -11.46 -8.33
C GLU A 4 -20.28 -10.49 -9.44
N LYS A 5 -21.04 -9.41 -9.64
CA LYS A 5 -20.73 -8.35 -10.61
C LYS A 5 -19.37 -7.69 -10.34
N TYR A 6 -18.98 -7.56 -9.06
CA TYR A 6 -17.69 -7.03 -8.67
C TYR A 6 -16.55 -7.98 -9.07
N TYR A 7 -16.64 -9.27 -8.74
CA TYR A 7 -15.58 -10.24 -9.06
C TYR A 7 -15.41 -10.44 -10.56
N ILE A 8 -16.50 -10.43 -11.33
CA ILE A 8 -16.45 -10.49 -12.80
C ILE A 8 -15.70 -9.26 -13.35
N SER A 9 -16.06 -8.05 -12.92
CA SER A 9 -15.39 -6.83 -13.36
C SER A 9 -13.89 -6.81 -13.01
N ARG A 10 -13.51 -7.27 -11.81
CA ARG A 10 -12.10 -7.37 -11.41
C ARG A 10 -11.36 -8.46 -12.17
N GLY A 11 -12.01 -9.58 -12.49
CA GLY A 11 -11.45 -10.63 -13.34
C GLY A 11 -11.10 -10.10 -14.73
N VAL A 12 -12.02 -9.37 -15.36
CA VAL A 12 -11.77 -8.73 -16.67
C VAL A 12 -10.60 -7.75 -16.60
N LEU A 13 -10.55 -6.87 -15.60
CA LEU A 13 -9.43 -5.94 -15.43
C LEU A 13 -8.09 -6.65 -15.21
N SER A 14 -8.07 -7.72 -14.41
CA SER A 14 -6.88 -8.53 -14.19
C SER A 14 -6.39 -9.21 -15.47
N ILE A 15 -7.31 -9.73 -16.30
CA ILE A 15 -6.97 -10.32 -17.60
C ILE A 15 -6.40 -9.27 -18.55
N VAL A 16 -7.03 -8.10 -18.65
CA VAL A 16 -6.54 -6.98 -19.47
C VAL A 16 -5.14 -6.55 -19.01
N PHE A 17 -4.93 -6.41 -17.71
CA PHE A 17 -3.63 -6.06 -17.15
C PHE A 17 -2.56 -7.11 -17.46
N GLY A 18 -2.85 -8.40 -17.26
CA GLY A 18 -1.92 -9.46 -17.60
C GLY A 18 -1.63 -9.57 -19.09
N GLY A 19 -2.62 -9.27 -19.95
CA GLY A 19 -2.43 -9.16 -21.39
C GLY A 19 -1.45 -8.04 -21.75
N LEU A 20 -1.58 -6.86 -21.12
CA LEU A 20 -0.62 -5.76 -21.32
C LEU A 20 0.78 -6.14 -20.85
N VAL A 21 0.90 -6.79 -19.69
CA VAL A 21 2.20 -7.27 -19.17
C VAL A 21 2.82 -8.32 -20.11
N TYR A 22 2.01 -9.21 -20.67
CA TYR A 22 2.47 -10.16 -21.69
C TYR A 22 3.02 -9.44 -22.92
N LEU A 23 2.33 -8.45 -23.46
CA LEU A 23 2.79 -7.69 -24.63
C LEU A 23 4.12 -6.95 -24.39
N ILE A 24 4.38 -6.52 -23.15
CA ILE A 24 5.61 -5.82 -22.79
C ILE A 24 6.77 -6.79 -22.53
N SER A 25 6.49 -7.92 -21.87
CA SER A 25 7.51 -8.88 -21.44
C SER A 25 7.77 -10.01 -22.44
N ASP A 26 6.91 -10.17 -23.45
CA ASP A 26 6.83 -11.29 -24.39
C ASP A 26 6.80 -12.67 -23.70
N SER A 27 6.43 -12.71 -22.42
CA SER A 27 6.42 -13.92 -21.60
C SER A 27 5.03 -14.22 -21.09
N LEU A 28 4.45 -15.31 -21.59
CA LEU A 28 3.12 -15.77 -21.20
C LEU A 28 3.03 -16.08 -19.70
N MET A 29 4.10 -16.62 -19.11
CA MET A 29 4.20 -16.87 -17.67
C MET A 29 4.16 -15.58 -16.85
N VAL A 30 4.86 -14.52 -17.29
CA VAL A 30 4.86 -13.21 -16.62
C VAL A 30 3.49 -12.54 -16.75
N GLY A 31 2.87 -12.62 -17.93
CA GLY A 31 1.49 -12.14 -18.15
C GLY A 31 0.46 -12.84 -17.25
N LEU A 32 0.46 -14.17 -17.23
CA LEU A 32 -0.47 -14.96 -16.40
C LEU A 32 -0.25 -14.73 -14.90
N SER A 33 1.00 -14.78 -14.43
CA SER A 33 1.30 -14.55 -13.01
C SER A 33 0.87 -13.16 -12.58
N SER A 34 1.08 -12.13 -13.41
CA SER A 34 0.61 -10.78 -13.11
C SER A 34 -0.92 -10.66 -13.05
N ALA A 35 -1.65 -11.30 -13.97
CA ALA A 35 -3.13 -11.33 -13.93
C ALA A 35 -3.64 -11.97 -12.63
N VAL A 36 -3.10 -13.14 -12.27
CA VAL A 36 -3.47 -13.87 -11.06
C VAL A 36 -3.14 -13.04 -9.82
N LEU A 37 -1.97 -12.41 -9.78
CA LEU A 37 -1.53 -11.61 -8.65
C LEU A 37 -2.43 -10.38 -8.46
N VAL A 38 -2.77 -9.66 -9.53
CA VAL A 38 -3.70 -8.53 -9.47
C VAL A 38 -5.09 -8.98 -9.02
N PHE A 39 -5.58 -10.12 -9.51
CA PHE A 39 -6.87 -10.66 -9.09
C PHE A 39 -6.87 -11.04 -7.60
N ALA A 40 -5.80 -11.69 -7.14
CA ALA A 40 -5.61 -12.04 -5.73
C ALA A 40 -5.58 -10.78 -4.85
N VAL A 41 -4.91 -9.71 -5.30
CA VAL A 41 -4.91 -8.41 -4.60
C VAL A 41 -6.32 -7.84 -4.47
N PHE A 42 -7.14 -7.85 -5.54
CA PHE A 42 -8.53 -7.39 -5.44
C PHE A 42 -9.38 -8.24 -4.48
N GLY A 43 -9.13 -9.56 -4.41
CA GLY A 43 -9.80 -10.45 -3.46
C GLY A 43 -9.36 -10.23 -2.01
N LEU A 44 -8.07 -9.98 -1.79
CA LEU A 44 -7.54 -9.64 -0.48
C LEU A 44 -8.07 -8.28 0.00
N LEU A 45 -8.11 -7.27 -0.88
CA LEU A 45 -8.58 -5.94 -0.53
C LEU A 45 -10.05 -5.94 -0.12
N SER A 46 -10.92 -6.71 -0.80
CA SER A 46 -12.33 -6.83 -0.42
C SER A 46 -12.55 -7.56 0.91
N ARG A 47 -11.66 -8.50 1.28
CA ARG A 47 -11.73 -9.26 2.54
C ARG A 47 -10.99 -8.60 3.71
N SER A 48 -10.10 -7.66 3.43
CA SER A 48 -9.24 -7.03 4.44
C SER A 48 -9.98 -6.17 5.48
N GLY A 49 -11.27 -5.89 5.28
CA GLY A 49 -12.04 -4.96 6.12
C GLY A 49 -11.64 -3.49 5.96
N ARG A 50 -10.66 -3.18 5.10
CA ARG A 50 -10.19 -1.82 4.81
C ARG A 50 -11.05 -1.08 3.77
N TYR A 51 -11.88 -1.82 3.06
CA TYR A 51 -12.68 -1.31 1.96
C TYR A 51 -14.07 -1.92 2.00
N VAL A 52 -15.07 -1.09 1.72
CA VAL A 52 -16.45 -1.49 1.53
C VAL A 52 -16.69 -1.63 0.03
N VAL A 53 -17.23 -2.78 -0.36
CA VAL A 53 -17.68 -2.99 -1.73
C VAL A 53 -19.08 -2.39 -1.87
N LEU A 54 -19.20 -1.35 -2.69
CA LEU A 54 -20.44 -0.67 -3.09
C LEU A 54 -20.78 -1.08 -4.52
N PRO A 55 -21.56 -2.17 -4.73
CA PRO A 55 -21.74 -2.77 -6.07
C PRO A 55 -22.48 -1.84 -7.05
N GLN A 56 -23.21 -0.85 -6.51
CA GLN A 56 -23.93 0.17 -7.28
C GLN A 56 -22.98 1.09 -8.09
N LYS A 57 -21.70 1.16 -7.72
CA LYS A 57 -20.72 2.05 -8.38
C LYS A 57 -19.85 1.36 -9.44
N GLY A 58 -20.16 0.11 -9.80
CA GLY A 58 -19.49 -0.61 -10.90
C GLY A 58 -17.96 -0.64 -10.77
N ALA A 59 -17.25 -0.02 -11.70
CA ALA A 59 -15.78 0.01 -11.72
C ALA A 59 -15.15 0.66 -10.47
N THR A 60 -15.86 1.58 -9.80
CA THR A 60 -15.43 2.23 -8.54
C THR A 60 -16.08 1.62 -7.30
N ALA A 61 -16.50 0.36 -7.39
CA ALA A 61 -17.17 -0.34 -6.29
C ALA A 61 -16.31 -0.47 -5.02
N LEU A 62 -14.98 -0.41 -5.11
CA LEU A 62 -14.13 -0.48 -3.92
C LEU A 62 -13.98 0.93 -3.33
N ARG A 63 -14.57 1.20 -2.16
CA ARG A 63 -14.41 2.49 -1.47
C ARG A 63 -13.87 2.25 -0.06
N ARG A 64 -12.99 3.13 0.42
CA ARG A 64 -12.65 3.16 1.85
C ARG A 64 -13.86 3.71 2.62
N ASP A 65 -14.18 3.11 3.76
CA ASP A 65 -15.09 3.76 4.68
C ASP A 65 -14.40 4.97 5.33
N GLU A 66 -15.19 5.89 5.87
CA GLU A 66 -14.68 7.11 6.51
C GLU A 66 -13.83 6.79 7.73
N TRP A 67 -14.18 5.72 8.46
CA TRP A 67 -13.43 5.23 9.60
C TRP A 67 -12.03 4.73 9.21
N THR A 68 -11.90 3.83 8.23
CA THR A 68 -10.59 3.37 7.72
C THR A 68 -9.80 4.50 7.10
N GLN A 69 -10.45 5.44 6.41
CA GLN A 69 -9.77 6.63 5.90
C GLN A 69 -9.17 7.45 7.05
N SER A 70 -9.92 7.66 8.14
CA SER A 70 -9.43 8.37 9.32
C SER A 70 -8.27 7.64 10.00
N ILE A 71 -8.32 6.30 10.10
CA ILE A 71 -7.23 5.47 10.63
C ILE A 71 -5.99 5.62 9.76
N ASN A 72 -6.14 5.49 8.44
CA ASN A 72 -5.04 5.61 7.49
C ASN A 72 -4.38 6.99 7.55
N GLN A 73 -5.17 8.07 7.68
CA GLN A 73 -4.64 9.42 7.86
C GLN A 73 -3.88 9.57 9.18
N ARG A 74 -4.42 9.05 10.29
CA ARG A 74 -3.74 9.08 11.60
C ARG A 74 -2.45 8.27 11.59
N SER A 75 -2.47 7.06 11.03
CA SER A 75 -1.29 6.21 10.90
C SER A 75 -0.25 6.81 9.96
N GLY A 76 -0.68 7.41 8.84
CA GLY A 76 0.21 8.14 7.93
C GLY A 76 0.86 9.34 8.61
N ARG A 77 0.10 10.13 9.37
CA ARG A 77 0.63 11.23 10.17
C ARG A 77 1.67 10.75 11.19
N ASN A 78 1.36 9.69 11.93
CA ASN A 78 2.27 9.14 12.95
C ASN A 78 3.57 8.65 12.30
N ALA A 79 3.48 7.94 11.17
CA ALA A 79 4.62 7.50 10.39
C ALA A 79 5.48 8.67 9.91
N TRP A 80 4.84 9.73 9.38
CA TRP A 80 5.53 10.94 8.93
C TRP A 80 6.26 11.63 10.07
N VAL A 81 5.60 11.82 11.22
CA VAL A 81 6.22 12.44 12.41
C VAL A 81 7.45 11.65 12.86
N VAL A 82 7.35 10.32 12.96
CA VAL A 82 8.49 9.49 13.37
C VAL A 82 9.61 9.56 12.34
N SER A 83 9.33 9.43 11.04
CA SER A 83 10.35 9.56 10.00
C SER A 83 11.02 10.93 10.00
N ALA A 84 10.27 12.01 10.23
CA ALA A 84 10.81 13.37 10.32
C ALA A 84 11.73 13.53 11.53
N ILE A 85 11.33 13.01 12.70
CA ILE A 85 12.17 13.03 13.91
C ILE A 85 13.44 12.21 13.70
N THR A 86 13.34 10.99 13.15
CA THR A 86 14.52 10.14 12.86
C THR A 86 15.46 10.84 11.89
N SER A 87 14.92 11.43 10.82
CA SER A 87 15.72 12.16 9.82
C SER A 87 16.39 13.39 10.44
N GLY A 88 15.67 14.17 11.24
CA GLY A 88 16.23 15.31 11.97
C GLY A 88 17.33 14.92 12.94
N GLY A 89 17.16 13.79 13.65
CA GLY A 89 18.19 13.24 14.53
C GLY A 89 19.47 12.85 13.78
N LEU A 90 19.34 12.23 12.60
CA LEU A 90 20.49 11.91 11.73
C LEU A 90 21.21 13.18 11.27
N VAL A 91 20.47 14.20 10.83
CA VAL A 91 21.03 15.49 10.41
C VAL A 91 21.79 16.16 11.54
N LEU A 92 21.23 16.19 12.76
CA LEU A 92 21.90 16.78 13.93
C LEU A 92 23.15 15.98 14.33
N TYR A 93 23.08 14.65 14.36
CA TYR A 93 24.21 13.82 14.73
C TYR A 93 25.39 13.96 13.76
N TYR A 94 25.13 13.86 12.45
CA TYR A 94 26.17 13.99 11.42
C TYR A 94 26.55 15.44 11.10
N GLY A 95 25.76 16.41 11.54
CA GLY A 95 26.09 17.83 11.44
C GLY A 95 26.92 18.35 12.61
N LEU A 96 26.72 17.82 13.81
CA LEU A 96 27.29 18.39 15.05
C LEU A 96 28.27 17.45 15.77
N ILE A 97 28.01 16.14 15.79
CA ILE A 97 28.74 15.19 16.65
C ILE A 97 29.79 14.42 15.86
N SER A 98 29.41 13.90 14.69
CA SER A 98 30.32 13.19 13.78
C SER A 98 30.22 13.81 12.39
N PRO A 99 30.87 14.97 12.17
CA PRO A 99 30.83 15.67 10.89
C PRO A 99 31.29 14.77 9.75
N GLY A 100 30.39 14.46 8.82
CA GLY A 100 30.71 13.57 7.71
C GLY A 100 29.52 13.29 6.79
N THR A 101 29.79 12.54 5.72
CA THR A 101 28.75 12.07 4.80
C THR A 101 27.85 11.05 5.49
N VAL A 102 26.53 11.31 5.45
CA VAL A 102 25.51 10.37 5.95
C VAL A 102 25.50 9.13 5.05
N PRO A 103 25.77 7.92 5.57
CA PRO A 103 25.65 6.70 4.81
C PRO A 103 24.21 6.47 4.34
N VAL A 104 24.02 6.14 3.07
CA VAL A 104 22.69 5.87 2.48
C VAL A 104 21.94 4.75 3.25
N SER A 105 22.67 3.78 3.79
CA SER A 105 22.10 2.71 4.63
C SER A 105 21.35 3.24 5.85
N LEU A 106 21.78 4.36 6.43
CA LEU A 106 21.12 4.98 7.59
C LEU A 106 19.85 5.74 7.21
N LEU A 107 19.72 6.22 5.97
CA LEU A 107 18.44 6.75 5.47
C LEU A 107 17.38 5.63 5.42
N GLY A 108 17.81 4.39 5.20
CA GLY A 108 16.97 3.20 5.33
C GLY A 108 16.30 3.08 6.70
N ILE A 109 16.99 3.50 7.78
CA ILE A 109 16.42 3.48 9.14
C ILE A 109 15.23 4.43 9.25
N SER A 110 15.30 5.62 8.63
CA SER A 110 14.21 6.61 8.66
C SER A 110 12.98 6.12 7.90
N LEU A 111 13.18 5.41 6.80
CA LEU A 111 12.10 4.77 6.04
C LEU A 111 11.50 3.59 6.82
N LEU A 112 12.34 2.71 7.37
CA LEU A 112 11.90 1.56 8.16
C LEU A 112 11.14 2.01 9.42
N SER A 113 11.60 3.04 10.12
CA SER A 113 10.92 3.55 11.32
C SER A 113 9.52 4.09 11.00
N GLY A 114 9.38 4.81 9.89
CA GLY A 114 8.09 5.29 9.39
C GLY A 114 7.17 4.13 9.02
N TRP A 115 7.67 3.17 8.26
CA TRP A 115 6.93 1.98 7.83
C TRP A 115 6.43 1.17 9.03
N VAL A 116 7.30 0.85 9.99
CA VAL A 116 6.93 0.11 11.20
C VAL A 116 5.88 0.88 12.01
N THR A 117 6.07 2.20 12.19
CA THR A 117 5.11 3.06 12.92
C THR A 117 3.74 3.08 12.25
N TYR A 118 3.71 3.14 10.92
CA TYR A 118 2.47 3.09 10.15
C TYR A 118 1.67 1.83 10.46
N TYR A 119 2.29 0.64 10.37
CA TYR A 119 1.59 -0.62 10.60
C TYR A 119 1.20 -0.83 12.06
N ILE A 120 2.06 -0.43 13.01
CA ILE A 120 1.72 -0.49 14.44
C ILE A 120 0.53 0.43 14.75
N SER A 121 0.54 1.65 14.21
CA SER A 121 -0.55 2.61 14.40
C SER A 121 -1.85 2.13 13.74
N ASP A 122 -1.78 1.59 12.52
CA ASP A 122 -2.94 1.05 11.81
C ASP A 122 -3.55 -0.14 12.56
N TYR A 123 -2.71 -1.04 13.10
CA TYR A 123 -3.18 -2.15 13.92
C TYR A 123 -3.83 -1.68 15.22
N ARG A 124 -3.20 -0.75 15.93
CA ARG A 124 -3.73 -0.23 17.21
C ARG A 124 -5.05 0.52 17.06
N LEU A 125 -5.20 1.31 16.01
CA LEU A 125 -6.41 2.12 15.79
C LEU A 125 -7.61 1.28 15.30
N ARG A 126 -7.37 0.06 14.83
CA ARG A 126 -8.42 -0.88 14.40
C ARG A 126 -8.91 -1.80 15.52
N LYS A 127 -8.19 -1.86 16.63
CA LYS A 127 -8.56 -2.61 17.84
C LYS A 127 -9.33 -1.71 18.79
#